data_AF-W7YK00-F1
#
_entry.id   AF-W7YK00-F1
#
_cell.length_a   1.000
_cell.length_b   1.000
_cell.length_c   1.000
_cell.angle_alpha   90.00
_cell.angle_beta   90.00
_cell.angle_gamma   90.00
#
_symmetry.space_group_name_H-M   'P 1'
#
loop_
_entity.id
_entity.type
_entity.pdbx_description
1 polymer ?
#
loop_
_entity_poly.entity_id
_entity_poly.type
_entity_poly.pdbx_seq_one_letter_code
_entity_poly.pdbx_strand_id
1 'polypeptide(L)'
;MEHMLPELDRRKTQTAVEALLEKYRIYKTITFEMRESGITASYTERFHGPTNVTSDQTAQTATYNVDVPAARIAYCEAIDSIVDRLNEREQLLIRERYLKHDDVFDYKVYNHLFDPPVSKDTYTKIRTKAFYKMALVFADKGILKLTGLQKSS
;
A
#
# COMPACT_ATOMS: atom_id res chain seq x y z
N MET A 1 11.25 3.19 31.46
CA MET A 1 10.54 1.97 31.04
C MET A 1 11.24 1.44 29.81
N GLU A 2 11.75 0.21 29.89
CA GLU A 2 12.39 -0.46 28.78
C GLU A 2 11.29 -0.84 27.77
N HIS A 3 11.07 0.01 26.77
CA HIS A 3 10.11 -0.26 25.70
C HIS A 3 10.75 -1.26 24.72
N MET A 4 10.81 -2.53 25.12
CA MET A 4 11.18 -3.61 24.22
C MET A 4 10.11 -3.69 23.12
N LEU A 5 10.52 -3.47 21.87
CA LEU A 5 9.64 -3.67 20.72
C LEU A 5 9.24 -5.16 20.65
N PRO A 6 8.00 -5.48 20.21
CA PRO A 6 7.53 -6.85 20.22
C PRO A 6 8.32 -7.71 19.24
N GLU A 7 8.61 -8.96 19.63
CA GLU A 7 9.15 -9.95 18.69
C GLU A 7 8.03 -10.51 17.81
N LEU A 8 8.17 -10.30 16.50
CA LEU A 8 7.21 -10.78 15.52
C LEU A 8 7.72 -12.04 14.82
N ASP A 9 6.80 -12.97 14.56
CA ASP A 9 7.04 -14.09 13.66
C ASP A 9 7.28 -13.57 12.25
N ARG A 10 8.44 -13.93 11.71
CA ARG A 10 8.90 -13.43 10.42
C ARG A 10 7.96 -13.81 9.27
N ARG A 11 7.44 -15.04 9.24
CA ARG A 11 6.60 -15.54 8.15
C ARG A 11 5.23 -14.89 8.20
N LYS A 12 4.61 -14.86 9.38
CA LYS A 12 3.30 -14.21 9.58
C LYS A 12 3.38 -12.72 9.24
N THR A 13 4.43 -12.04 9.69
CA THR A 13 4.65 -10.61 9.40
C THR A 13 4.80 -10.38 7.91
N GLN A 14 5.61 -11.21 7.24
CA GLN A 14 5.79 -11.14 5.79
C GLN A 14 4.46 -11.29 5.05
N THR A 15 3.68 -12.34 5.34
CA THR A 15 2.38 -12.56 4.70
C THR A 15 1.41 -11.41 4.94
N ALA A 16 1.35 -10.88 6.15
CA ALA A 16 0.46 -9.77 6.48
C ALA A 16 0.85 -8.48 5.74
N VAL A 17 2.14 -8.14 5.70
CA VAL A 17 2.62 -6.96 4.98
C VAL A 17 2.43 -7.13 3.47
N GLU A 18 2.73 -8.31 2.91
CA GLU A 18 2.53 -8.60 1.49
C GLU A 18 1.07 -8.44 1.08
N ALA A 19 0.10 -8.91 1.89
CA ALA A 19 -1.32 -8.71 1.63
C ALA A 19 -1.73 -7.21 1.61
N LEU A 20 -1.15 -6.39 2.50
CA LEU A 20 -1.39 -4.95 2.51
C LEU A 20 -0.82 -4.27 1.25
N LEU A 21 0.35 -4.70 0.79
CA LEU A 21 0.99 -4.17 -0.42
C LEU A 21 0.33 -4.68 -1.71
N GLU A 22 -0.26 -5.88 -1.69
CA GLU A 22 -1.10 -6.36 -2.78
C GLU A 22 -2.37 -5.51 -2.92
N LYS A 23 -3.05 -5.26 -1.80
CA LYS A 23 -4.19 -4.34 -1.75
C LYS A 23 -3.82 -2.94 -2.25
N TYR A 24 -2.63 -2.46 -1.92
CA TYR A 24 -2.10 -1.20 -2.44
C TYR A 24 -2.02 -1.19 -3.97
N ARG A 25 -1.45 -2.23 -4.58
CA ARG A 25 -1.33 -2.31 -6.04
C ARG A 25 -2.70 -2.27 -6.71
N ILE A 26 -3.65 -3.05 -6.20
CA ILE A 26 -5.05 -3.04 -6.69
C ILE A 26 -5.64 -1.63 -6.62
N TYR A 27 -5.51 -0.94 -5.49
CA TYR A 27 -6.04 0.41 -5.33
C TYR A 27 -5.33 1.44 -6.20
N LYS A 28 -4.01 1.31 -6.39
CA LYS A 28 -3.24 2.22 -7.24
C LYS A 28 -3.64 2.07 -8.71
N THR A 29 -3.82 0.83 -9.20
CA THR A 29 -4.30 0.55 -10.56
C THR A 29 -5.70 1.14 -10.78
N ILE A 30 -6.66 0.84 -9.89
CA ILE A 30 -8.03 1.38 -10.01
C ILE A 30 -8.03 2.91 -9.97
N THR A 31 -7.22 3.53 -9.09
CA THR A 31 -7.12 4.99 -8.99
C THR A 31 -6.56 5.62 -10.26
N PHE A 32 -5.59 4.97 -10.90
CA PHE A 32 -5.05 5.41 -12.19
C PHE A 32 -6.10 5.35 -13.30
N GLU A 33 -6.80 4.22 -13.45
CA GLU A 33 -7.89 4.05 -14.42
C GLU A 33 -9.01 5.08 -14.23
N MET A 34 -9.39 5.39 -12.98
CA MET A 34 -10.40 6.42 -12.68
C MET A 34 -9.94 7.81 -13.11
N ARG A 35 -8.66 8.16 -12.92
CA ARG A 35 -8.11 9.44 -13.37
C ARG A 35 -8.09 9.55 -14.89
N GLU A 36 -7.66 8.49 -15.59
CA GLU A 36 -7.66 8.47 -17.06
C GLU A 36 -9.08 8.53 -17.65
N SER A 37 -10.02 7.79 -17.06
CA SER A 37 -11.44 7.82 -17.46
C SER A 37 -12.06 9.19 -17.20
N GLY A 38 -11.76 9.83 -16.08
CA GLY A 38 -12.22 11.19 -15.77
C GLY A 38 -11.65 12.25 -16.72
N ILE A 39 -10.37 12.12 -17.10
CA ILE A 39 -9.75 12.98 -18.13
C ILE A 39 -10.43 12.75 -19.49
N THR A 40 -10.72 11.51 -19.86
CA THR A 40 -11.34 11.18 -21.16
C THR A 40 -12.82 11.59 -21.22
N ALA A 41 -13.57 11.39 -20.13
CA ALA A 41 -14.99 11.76 -20.03
C ALA A 41 -15.22 13.29 -19.99
N SER A 42 -14.16 14.09 -19.84
CA SER A 42 -14.26 15.56 -19.87
C SER A 42 -14.57 16.14 -21.27
N TYR A 43 -14.69 15.30 -22.31
CA TYR A 43 -15.29 15.68 -23.60
C TYR A 43 -16.82 15.59 -23.52
N THR A 44 -17.50 16.64 -23.06
CA THR A 44 -18.96 16.75 -23.17
C THR A 44 -19.41 17.97 -23.98
N GLU A 45 -20.04 17.70 -25.12
CA GLU A 45 -21.09 18.55 -25.67
C GLU A 45 -22.25 18.59 -24.67
N ARG A 46 -22.69 19.79 -24.29
CA ARG A 46 -23.75 20.01 -23.30
C ARG A 46 -25.12 19.98 -23.98
N PHE A 47 -26.06 19.22 -23.41
CA PHE A 47 -27.49 19.46 -23.59
C PHE A 47 -28.17 19.62 -22.22
N HIS A 48 -29.05 20.61 -22.11
CA HIS A 48 -29.66 21.05 -20.86
C HIS A 48 -31.09 20.53 -20.75
N GLY A 49 -31.52 20.16 -19.54
CA GLY A 49 -32.91 19.92 -19.18
C GLY A 49 -33.07 19.81 -17.67
N PRO A 50 -34.03 20.53 -17.03
CA PRO A 50 -34.16 20.53 -15.58
C PRO A 50 -35.15 19.46 -15.10
N THR A 51 -34.74 18.64 -14.14
CA THR A 51 -35.68 17.83 -13.35
C THR A 51 -35.22 17.79 -11.89
N ASN A 52 -35.83 18.68 -11.11
CA ASN A 52 -35.76 18.70 -9.65
C ASN A 52 -36.63 17.58 -9.07
N VAL A 53 -36.04 16.41 -8.79
CA VAL A 53 -36.57 15.48 -7.79
C VAL A 53 -35.40 14.72 -7.14
N THR A 54 -34.84 15.25 -6.06
CA THR A 54 -33.78 14.57 -5.28
C THR A 54 -34.39 13.85 -4.09
N SER A 55 -34.38 12.52 -4.10
CA SER A 55 -34.74 11.71 -2.93
C SER A 55 -33.50 11.44 -2.07
N ASP A 56 -33.73 11.33 -0.76
CA ASP A 56 -32.74 11.10 0.31
C ASP A 56 -31.81 9.89 0.06
N GLN A 57 -32.26 8.95 -0.78
CA GLN A 57 -31.52 7.76 -1.18
C GLN A 57 -30.34 8.07 -2.11
N THR A 58 -30.44 9.15 -2.90
CA THR A 58 -29.35 9.65 -3.74
C THR A 58 -28.25 10.29 -2.88
N ALA A 59 -28.59 10.94 -1.76
CA ALA A 59 -27.62 11.56 -0.87
C ALA A 59 -26.75 10.52 -0.14
N GLN A 60 -27.33 9.45 0.43
CA GLN A 60 -26.55 8.40 1.08
C GLN A 60 -25.66 7.62 0.10
N THR A 61 -26.17 7.34 -1.10
CA THR A 61 -25.41 6.68 -2.15
C THR A 61 -24.28 7.58 -2.67
N ALA A 62 -24.51 8.90 -2.76
CA ALA A 62 -23.48 9.86 -3.13
C ALA A 62 -22.36 9.96 -2.08
N THR A 63 -22.69 9.99 -0.78
CA THR A 63 -21.68 9.98 0.30
C THR A 63 -20.85 8.70 0.30
N TYR A 64 -21.50 7.53 0.23
CA TYR A 64 -20.80 6.23 0.16
C TYR A 64 -19.92 6.08 -1.09
N ASN A 65 -20.39 6.56 -2.25
CA ASN A 65 -19.64 6.51 -3.50
C ASN A 65 -18.46 7.50 -3.55
N VAL A 66 -18.51 8.60 -2.82
CA VAL A 66 -17.39 9.55 -2.67
C VAL A 66 -16.36 9.04 -1.66
N ASP A 67 -16.81 8.37 -0.59
CA ASP A 67 -15.95 7.87 0.49
C ASP A 67 -15.05 6.72 0.05
N VAL A 68 -15.51 5.85 -0.87
CA VAL A 68 -14.72 4.68 -1.30
C VAL A 68 -13.48 5.06 -2.12
N PRO A 69 -13.54 5.92 -3.16
CA PRO A 69 -12.37 6.43 -3.86
C PRO A 69 -11.43 7.22 -2.95
N ALA A 70 -11.96 8.08 -2.07
CA ALA A 70 -11.16 8.85 -1.12
C ALA A 70 -10.40 7.94 -0.15
N ALA A 71 -11.05 6.90 0.39
CA ALA A 71 -10.41 5.92 1.26
C ALA A 71 -9.31 5.10 0.54
N ARG A 72 -9.49 4.77 -0.75
CA ARG A 72 -8.47 4.10 -1.57
C ARG A 72 -7.23 4.98 -1.76
N ILE A 73 -7.45 6.26 -2.08
CA ILE A 73 -6.37 7.25 -2.22
C ILE A 73 -5.62 7.39 -0.88
N ALA A 74 -6.34 7.61 0.22
CA ALA A 74 -5.75 7.74 1.55
C ALA A 74 -4.96 6.49 1.96
N TYR A 75 -5.43 5.29 1.61
CA TYR A 75 -4.70 4.05 1.84
C TYR A 75 -3.39 4.00 1.05
N CYS A 76 -3.41 4.40 -0.23
CA CYS A 76 -2.20 4.48 -1.05
C CYS A 76 -1.21 5.51 -0.49
N GLU A 77 -1.66 6.71 -0.14
CA GLU A 77 -0.83 7.77 0.44
C GLU A 77 -0.23 7.37 1.78
N ALA A 78 -0.98 6.64 2.61
CA ALA A 78 -0.47 6.11 3.86
C ALA A 78 0.69 5.13 3.63
N ILE A 79 0.58 4.24 2.64
CA ILE A 79 1.65 3.29 2.29
C ILE A 79 2.85 4.01 1.69
N ASP A 80 2.64 4.95 0.77
CA ASP A 80 3.71 5.76 0.19
C ASP A 80 4.49 6.48 1.31
N SER A 81 3.79 7.13 2.25
CA SER A 81 4.41 7.81 3.40
C SER A 81 5.18 6.87 4.33
N ILE A 82 4.72 5.63 4.53
CA ILE A 82 5.42 4.64 5.34
C ILE A 82 6.71 4.22 4.65
N VAL A 83 6.66 3.97 3.34
CA VAL A 83 7.83 3.57 2.56
C VAL A 83 8.86 4.70 2.55
N ASP A 84 8.45 5.95 2.35
CA ASP A 84 9.33 7.12 2.34
C ASP A 84 10.14 7.32 3.64
N ARG A 85 9.67 6.75 4.76
CA ARG A 85 10.36 6.81 6.06
C ARG A 85 11.34 5.66 6.30
N LEU A 86 11.36 4.66 5.44
CA LEU A 86 12.37 3.60 5.49
C LEU A 86 13.74 4.15 5.06
N ASN A 87 14.83 3.42 5.33
CA ASN A 87 16.12 3.82 4.78
C ASN A 87 16.18 3.55 3.26
N GLU A 88 17.12 4.17 2.56
CA GLU A 88 17.22 4.10 1.09
C GLU A 88 17.22 2.66 0.54
N ARG A 89 17.94 1.76 1.20
CA ARG A 89 18.04 0.35 0.77
C ARG A 89 16.72 -0.39 0.96
N GLU A 90 16.04 -0.16 2.06
CA GLU A 90 14.71 -0.71 2.33
C GLU A 90 13.68 -0.11 1.36
N GLN A 91 13.72 1.21 1.10
CA GLN A 91 12.86 1.88 0.12
C GLN A 91 13.00 1.28 -1.28
N LEU A 92 14.23 1.16 -1.77
CA LEU A 92 14.52 0.57 -3.07
C LEU A 92 13.91 -0.82 -3.18
N LEU A 93 14.18 -1.68 -2.19
CA LEU A 93 13.64 -3.03 -2.16
C LEU A 93 12.10 -3.04 -2.19
N ILE A 94 11.45 -2.25 -1.34
CA ILE A 94 9.98 -2.25 -1.23
C ILE A 94 9.34 -1.72 -2.52
N ARG A 95 9.83 -0.59 -3.04
CA ARG A 95 9.29 0.01 -4.27
C ARG A 95 9.45 -0.93 -5.46
N GLU A 96 10.66 -1.46 -5.67
CA GLU A 96 10.96 -2.28 -6.84
C GLU A 96 10.31 -3.66 -6.79
N ARG A 97 10.32 -4.33 -5.62
CA ARG A 97 9.81 -5.70 -5.52
C ARG A 97 8.31 -5.78 -5.26
N TYR A 98 7.77 -4.86 -4.46
CA TYR A 98 6.45 -5.03 -3.85
C TYR A 98 5.42 -4.00 -4.30
N LEU A 99 5.82 -2.78 -4.70
CA LEU A 99 4.88 -1.75 -5.15
C LEU A 99 4.70 -1.70 -6.66
N LYS A 100 5.71 -2.08 -7.44
CA LYS A 100 5.57 -2.19 -8.90
C LYS A 100 4.61 -3.31 -9.28
N HIS A 101 3.92 -3.11 -10.41
CA HIS A 101 2.95 -4.07 -10.91
C HIS A 101 3.65 -5.25 -11.61
N ASP A 102 4.81 -5.00 -12.22
CA ASP A 102 5.63 -6.01 -12.86
C ASP A 102 6.17 -7.01 -11.83
N ASP A 103 6.10 -8.30 -12.15
CA ASP A 103 6.66 -9.37 -11.33
C ASP A 103 8.20 -9.33 -11.36
N VAL A 104 8.78 -8.38 -10.61
CA VAL A 104 10.22 -8.24 -10.44
C VAL A 104 10.71 -9.32 -9.47
N PHE A 105 11.48 -10.29 -9.92
CA PHE A 105 11.99 -11.34 -9.02
C PHE A 105 13.04 -10.83 -8.02
N ASP A 106 13.12 -11.48 -6.84
CA ASP A 106 14.12 -11.18 -5.81
C ASP A 106 15.55 -11.12 -6.37
N TYR A 107 15.92 -12.05 -7.27
CA TYR A 107 17.25 -12.10 -7.87
C TYR A 107 17.59 -10.87 -8.71
N LYS A 108 16.60 -10.29 -9.39
CA LYS A 108 16.80 -9.08 -10.17
C LYS A 108 17.10 -7.91 -9.23
N VAL A 109 16.41 -7.83 -8.11
CA VAL A 109 16.62 -6.76 -7.13
C VAL A 109 18.03 -6.84 -6.52
N TYR A 110 18.42 -7.99 -5.98
CA TYR A 110 19.69 -8.10 -5.27
C TYR A 110 20.94 -8.11 -6.18
N ASN A 111 20.81 -8.52 -7.45
CA ASN A 111 21.94 -8.52 -8.39
C ASN A 111 22.04 -7.26 -9.26
N HIS A 112 20.92 -6.60 -9.58
CA HIS A 112 20.88 -5.58 -10.63
C HIS A 112 20.32 -4.22 -10.22
N LEU A 113 19.56 -4.13 -9.11
CA LEU A 113 19.00 -2.87 -8.64
C LEU A 113 19.77 -2.29 -7.45
N PHE A 114 20.23 -3.15 -6.54
CA PHE A 114 21.15 -2.73 -5.51
C PHE A 114 22.52 -2.39 -6.10
N ASP A 115 23.05 -1.24 -5.71
CA ASP A 115 24.39 -0.79 -6.07
C ASP A 115 25.19 -0.43 -4.79
N PRO A 116 26.26 -1.17 -4.45
CA PRO A 116 26.70 -2.40 -5.11
C PRO A 116 25.71 -3.57 -4.92
N PRO A 117 25.76 -4.61 -5.78
CA PRO A 117 24.95 -5.81 -5.62
C PRO A 117 25.15 -6.47 -4.26
N VAL A 118 24.12 -7.17 -3.78
CA VAL A 118 24.07 -7.72 -2.43
C VAL A 118 23.79 -9.22 -2.45
N SER A 119 24.30 -9.95 -1.48
CA SER A 119 23.99 -11.38 -1.34
C SER A 119 22.52 -11.60 -1.01
N LYS A 120 22.00 -12.79 -1.35
CA LYS A 120 20.64 -13.23 -1.00
C LYS A 120 20.34 -13.12 0.50
N ASP A 121 21.32 -13.41 1.35
CA ASP A 121 21.17 -13.31 2.80
C ASP A 121 21.07 -11.86 3.26
N THR A 122 21.88 -10.97 2.67
CA THR A 122 21.83 -9.53 2.95
C THR A 122 20.49 -8.95 2.52
N TYR A 123 20.03 -9.28 1.31
CA TYR A 123 18.70 -8.93 0.82
C TYR A 123 17.60 -9.42 1.78
N THR A 124 17.69 -10.66 2.24
CA THR A 124 16.72 -11.26 3.16
C THR A 124 16.66 -10.52 4.51
N LYS A 125 17.82 -10.11 5.04
CA LYS A 125 17.91 -9.29 6.26
C LYS A 125 17.29 -7.91 6.06
N ILE A 126 17.58 -7.24 4.94
CA ILE A 126 17.00 -5.93 4.60
C ILE A 126 15.47 -6.04 4.52
N ARG A 127 14.96 -7.03 3.78
CA ARG A 127 13.50 -7.28 3.67
C ARG A 127 12.87 -7.52 5.03
N THR A 128 13.45 -8.40 5.84
CA THR A 128 12.90 -8.73 7.17
C THR A 128 12.84 -7.50 8.06
N LYS A 129 13.88 -6.66 8.02
CA LYS A 129 13.93 -5.39 8.78
C LYS A 129 12.90 -4.37 8.27
N ALA A 130 12.76 -4.23 6.96
CA ALA A 130 11.76 -3.35 6.35
C ALA A 130 10.34 -3.78 6.78
N PHE A 131 10.01 -5.06 6.63
CA PHE A 131 8.69 -5.59 6.98
C PHE A 131 8.39 -5.48 8.47
N TYR A 132 9.37 -5.70 9.33
CA TYR A 132 9.22 -5.48 10.76
C TYR A 132 8.85 -4.01 11.06
N LYS A 133 9.61 -3.04 10.52
CA LYS A 133 9.31 -1.61 10.70
C LYS A 133 7.94 -1.25 10.16
N MET A 134 7.61 -1.70 8.95
CA MET A 134 6.32 -1.44 8.32
C MET A 134 5.17 -2.00 9.16
N ALA A 135 5.29 -3.24 9.66
CA ALA A 135 4.28 -3.85 10.50
C ALA A 135 4.00 -3.05 11.78
N LEU A 136 5.05 -2.51 12.41
CA LEU A 136 4.89 -1.64 13.58
C LEU A 136 4.15 -0.34 13.23
N VAL A 137 4.50 0.31 12.11
CA VAL A 137 3.83 1.55 11.69
C VAL A 137 2.40 1.29 11.22
N PHE A 138 2.14 0.16 10.56
CA PHE A 138 0.77 -0.25 10.21
C PHE A 138 -0.07 -0.50 11.44
N ALA A 139 0.50 -1.07 12.49
CA ALA A 139 -0.20 -1.28 13.75
C ALA A 139 -0.51 0.03 14.47
N ASP A 140 0.45 0.94 14.52
CA ASP A 140 0.27 2.29 15.08
C ASP A 140 -0.86 3.05 14.36
N LYS A 141 -0.96 2.90 13.03
CA LYS A 141 -2.03 3.49 12.22
C LYS A 141 -3.36 2.73 12.27
N GLY A 142 -3.46 1.64 13.03
CA GLY A 142 -4.66 0.81 13.12
C GLY A 142 -4.99 -0.02 11.87
N ILE A 143 -4.06 -0.12 10.92
CA ILE A 143 -4.20 -0.88 9.67
C ILE A 143 -3.98 -2.38 9.91
N LEU A 144 -3.11 -2.73 10.87
CA LEU A 144 -2.70 -4.10 11.18
C LEU A 144 -2.82 -4.38 12.68
N LYS A 145 -3.19 -5.61 13.07
CA LYS A 145 -3.18 -6.04 14.48
C LYS A 145 -1.96 -6.92 14.75
N LEU A 146 -1.14 -6.54 15.74
CA LEU A 146 0.10 -7.28 16.07
C LEU A 146 -0.14 -8.59 16.84
N THR A 147 -1.29 -8.74 17.49
CA THR A 147 -1.59 -9.90 18.36
C THR A 147 -1.48 -11.25 17.63
N GLY A 148 -1.85 -11.30 16.35
CA GLY A 148 -1.72 -12.52 15.53
C GLY A 148 -0.31 -12.77 14.97
N LEU A 149 0.60 -11.80 15.10
CA LEU A 149 1.92 -11.81 14.48
C LEU A 149 3.06 -12.09 15.46
N GLN A 150 2.79 -12.12 16.76
CA GLN A 150 3.81 -12.43 17.76
C GLN A 150 4.29 -13.87 17.61
N LYS A 151 5.57 -14.11 17.94
CA LYS A 151 6.09 -15.48 18.01
C LYS A 151 5.33 -16.26 19.08
N SER A 152 4.92 -17.48 18.75
CA SER A 152 4.51 -18.45 19.76
C SER A 152 5.76 -18.90 20.50
N SER A 153 5.77 -18.71 21.82
CA SER A 153 6.81 -19.21 22.72
C SER A 153 6.99 -20.72 22.62
#